data_AF-A0A067GMN3-F1
#
_entry.id   AF-A0A067GMN3-F1
#
_cell.length_a   1.000
_cell.length_b   1.000
_cell.length_c   1.000
_cell.angle_alpha   90.00
_cell.angle_beta   90.00
_cell.angle_gamma   90.00
#
_symmetry.space_group_name_H-M   'P 1'
#
loop_
_entity.id
_entity.type
_entity.pdbx_description
1 polymer ?
#
loop_
_entity_poly.entity_id
_entity_poly.type
_entity_poly.pdbx_seq_one_letter_code
_entity_poly.pdbx_strand_id
1 'polypeptide(L)'
;MGSRGLLLLKGAAPKHHIFNNTKGSIFSSKMPTRYYYYDYDYNNRTRNCSTTTTRSSLEPPDVPRLAQTARISLTPHEVEEFAPKIRQVIDWFGQLQDVDLDSVDPALRADSETGYLREDIPKTFKNRESMIAAVPSYDEPYIKVPKVLNKE
;
A
#
# COMPACT_ATOMS: atom_id res chain seq x y z
N MET A 1 44.40 21.19 -34.05
CA MET A 1 43.80 22.46 -33.60
C MET A 1 42.32 22.40 -33.92
N GLY A 2 41.47 22.05 -32.95
CA GLY A 2 40.02 21.87 -33.16
C GLY A 2 39.25 22.99 -32.47
N SER A 3 38.47 23.74 -33.24
CA SER A 3 37.65 24.87 -32.80
C SER A 3 36.47 24.39 -31.93
N ARG A 4 36.41 24.84 -30.67
CA ARG A 4 35.26 24.68 -29.78
C ARG A 4 34.25 25.80 -30.03
N GLY A 5 33.04 25.44 -30.47
CA GLY A 5 31.91 26.37 -30.55
C GLY A 5 31.17 26.43 -29.20
N LEU A 6 31.05 27.63 -28.63
CA LEU A 6 30.26 27.91 -27.42
C LEU A 6 28.89 28.44 -27.86
N LEU A 7 27.81 27.73 -27.53
CA LEU A 7 26.43 28.16 -27.80
C LEU A 7 25.82 28.70 -26.49
N LEU A 8 25.51 30.00 -26.50
CA LEU A 8 24.91 30.74 -25.39
C LEU A 8 23.39 30.59 -25.44
N LEU A 9 22.80 29.78 -24.55
CA LEU A 9 21.35 29.65 -24.43
C LEU A 9 20.78 30.75 -23.53
N LYS A 10 20.24 31.81 -24.16
CA LYS A 10 19.57 32.93 -23.48
C LYS A 10 18.12 32.53 -23.18
N GLY A 11 17.89 31.88 -22.04
CA GLY A 11 16.54 31.55 -21.55
C GLY A 11 15.98 32.67 -20.68
N ALA A 12 14.95 33.36 -21.17
CA ALA A 12 14.27 34.45 -20.49
C ALA A 12 13.52 33.96 -19.22
N ALA A 13 13.65 34.70 -18.13
CA ALA A 13 12.92 34.47 -16.89
C ALA A 13 11.41 34.75 -17.08
N PRO A 14 10.50 33.87 -16.59
CA PRO A 14 9.07 34.12 -16.67
C PRO A 14 8.65 35.21 -15.67
N LYS A 15 7.85 36.16 -16.16
CA LYS A 15 7.30 37.31 -15.43
C LYS A 15 6.35 36.84 -14.33
N HIS A 16 6.59 37.27 -13.09
CA HIS A 16 5.62 37.12 -12.00
C HIS A 16 4.38 37.97 -12.29
N HIS A 17 3.25 37.33 -12.53
CA HIS A 17 1.96 38.02 -12.60
C HIS A 17 1.46 38.23 -11.16
N ILE A 18 1.66 39.44 -10.65
CA ILE A 18 1.06 39.90 -9.40
C ILE A 18 -0.44 40.02 -9.66
N PHE A 19 -1.25 39.19 -9.01
CA PHE A 19 -2.71 39.36 -8.96
C PHE A 19 -3.05 40.05 -7.65
N ASN A 20 -3.24 41.36 -7.72
CA ASN A 20 -3.83 42.13 -6.64
C ASN A 20 -5.33 41.88 -6.65
N ASN A 21 -5.92 41.49 -5.51
CA ASN A 21 -7.33 41.75 -5.29
C ASN A 21 -7.54 42.40 -3.93
N THR A 22 -7.80 43.70 -3.99
CA THR A 22 -8.23 44.56 -2.90
C THR A 22 -9.63 44.16 -2.42
N LYS A 23 -9.83 44.36 -1.12
CA LYS A 23 -11.02 44.05 -0.33
C LYS A 23 -12.32 44.59 -0.96
N GLY A 24 -13.32 43.72 -1.06
CA GLY A 24 -14.74 44.04 -1.19
C GLY A 24 -15.52 43.10 -0.28
N SER A 25 -15.87 43.57 0.91
CA SER A 25 -16.80 42.93 1.84
C SER A 25 -18.24 43.20 1.39
N ILE A 26 -19.17 42.39 1.90
CA ILE A 26 -20.64 42.50 1.90
C ILE A 26 -21.34 41.59 0.88
N PHE A 27 -21.51 40.32 1.27
CA PHE A 27 -22.87 39.78 1.38
C PHE A 27 -22.93 38.77 2.52
N SER A 28 -23.65 39.15 3.58
CA SER A 28 -24.07 38.27 4.66
C SER A 28 -25.30 37.52 4.21
N SER A 29 -25.21 36.21 4.14
CA SER A 29 -26.36 35.34 4.42
C SER A 29 -25.82 33.95 4.78
N LYS A 30 -25.79 33.68 6.09
CA LYS A 30 -26.01 32.39 6.73
C LYS A 30 -25.95 31.19 5.76
N MET A 31 -24.74 30.67 5.53
CA MET A 31 -24.65 29.31 5.01
C MET A 31 -25.22 28.41 6.10
N PRO A 32 -26.27 27.63 5.84
CA PRO A 32 -26.72 26.67 6.82
C PRO A 32 -25.53 25.76 7.10
N THR A 33 -25.22 25.53 8.37
CA THR A 33 -24.51 24.33 8.81
C THR A 33 -25.39 23.13 8.48
N ARG A 34 -25.56 22.88 7.18
CA ARG A 34 -26.04 21.62 6.66
C ARG A 34 -24.85 20.70 6.90
N TYR A 35 -24.83 20.13 8.09
CA TYR A 35 -24.16 18.86 8.33
C TYR A 35 -24.67 17.95 7.22
N TYR A 36 -23.89 17.86 6.14
CA TYR A 36 -24.11 16.87 5.10
C TYR A 36 -23.82 15.55 5.81
N TYR A 37 -24.88 14.97 6.37
CA TYR A 37 -24.92 13.55 6.67
C TYR A 37 -24.80 12.89 5.30
N TYR A 38 -23.56 12.54 4.93
CA TYR A 38 -23.36 11.64 3.81
C TYR A 38 -23.97 10.32 4.27
N ASP A 39 -25.15 9.99 3.75
CA ASP A 39 -25.63 8.62 3.71
C ASP A 39 -24.61 7.85 2.86
N TYR A 40 -23.54 7.40 3.50
CA TYR A 40 -22.72 6.34 2.93
C TYR A 40 -23.63 5.12 2.90
N ASP A 41 -24.23 4.88 1.74
CA ASP A 41 -24.72 3.56 1.38
C ASP A 41 -23.57 2.59 1.67
N TYR A 42 -23.68 1.90 2.82
CA TYR A 42 -22.94 0.70 3.13
C TYR A 42 -23.44 -0.35 2.15
N ASN A 43 -23.07 -0.19 0.88
CA ASN A 43 -22.93 -1.29 -0.03
C ASN A 43 -21.83 -2.15 0.57
N ASN A 44 -22.22 -2.98 1.53
CA ASN A 44 -21.67 -4.30 1.74
C ASN A 44 -21.81 -5.01 0.38
N ARG A 45 -20.96 -4.65 -0.59
CA ARG A 45 -20.37 -5.65 -1.45
C ARG A 45 -19.67 -6.56 -0.47
N THR A 46 -20.45 -7.51 0.06
CA THR A 46 -19.97 -8.79 0.48
C THR A 46 -19.00 -9.18 -0.62
N ARG A 47 -17.71 -9.00 -0.35
CA ARG A 47 -16.71 -9.71 -1.10
C ARG A 47 -16.98 -11.12 -0.64
N ASN A 48 -17.68 -11.87 -1.49
CA ASN A 48 -17.93 -13.28 -1.26
C ASN A 48 -16.56 -13.95 -1.18
N CYS A 49 -15.97 -13.97 0.01
CA CYS A 49 -14.97 -14.96 0.32
C CYS A 49 -15.76 -16.26 0.36
N SER A 50 -15.58 -17.09 -0.67
CA SER A 50 -16.24 -18.39 -0.69
C SER A 50 -15.69 -19.21 0.46
N THR A 51 -16.40 -19.26 1.58
CA THR A 51 -16.21 -20.25 2.62
C THR A 51 -16.80 -21.56 2.10
N THR A 52 -16.13 -22.17 1.11
CA THR A 52 -16.36 -23.59 0.88
C THR A 52 -15.89 -24.30 2.15
N THR A 53 -16.85 -24.69 3.00
CA THR A 53 -16.67 -25.54 4.17
C THR A 53 -16.16 -26.90 3.73
N THR A 54 -14.89 -26.94 3.33
CA THR A 54 -14.11 -28.17 3.32
C THR A 54 -13.43 -28.18 4.67
N ARG A 55 -13.94 -28.97 5.62
CA ARG A 55 -13.17 -29.37 6.80
C ARG A 55 -12.04 -30.28 6.31
N SER A 56 -11.03 -29.69 5.69
CA SER A 56 -9.84 -30.39 5.25
C SER A 56 -8.98 -30.63 6.48
N SER A 57 -8.73 -31.90 6.79
CA SER A 57 -7.53 -32.29 7.55
C SER A 57 -6.35 -31.51 6.97
N LEU A 58 -5.71 -30.67 7.77
CA LEU A 58 -4.63 -29.82 7.31
C LEU A 58 -3.46 -30.71 6.93
N GLU A 59 -3.21 -30.87 5.63
CA GLU A 59 -1.95 -31.47 5.19
C GLU A 59 -0.80 -30.65 5.77
N PRO A 60 0.29 -31.31 6.21
CA PRO A 60 1.46 -30.61 6.70
C PRO A 60 1.94 -29.59 5.66
N PRO A 61 2.23 -28.34 6.08
CA PRO A 61 2.64 -27.30 5.14
C PRO A 61 3.96 -27.69 4.47
N ASP A 62 4.01 -27.52 3.16
CA ASP A 62 5.23 -27.57 2.37
C ASP A 62 6.07 -26.31 2.66
N VAL A 63 7.09 -26.46 3.53
CA VAL A 63 7.97 -25.37 3.98
C VAL A 63 8.75 -24.74 2.80
N PRO A 64 9.37 -25.50 1.89
CA PRO A 64 9.97 -24.94 0.67
C PRO A 64 9.03 -24.04 -0.14
N ARG A 65 7.79 -24.50 -0.37
CA ARG A 65 6.80 -23.72 -1.11
C ARG A 65 6.37 -22.45 -0.36
N LEU A 66 6.21 -22.56 0.95
CA LEU A 66 5.88 -21.42 1.81
C LEU A 66 6.99 -20.36 1.79
N ALA A 67 8.26 -20.79 1.88
CA ALA A 67 9.41 -19.90 1.79
C ALA A 67 9.50 -19.19 0.44
N GLN A 68 9.26 -19.90 -0.66
CA GLN A 68 9.19 -19.31 -2.00
C GLN A 68 8.12 -18.22 -2.10
N THR A 69 6.95 -18.46 -1.49
CA THR A 69 5.82 -17.50 -1.46
C THR A 69 6.20 -16.25 -0.66
N ALA A 70 6.89 -16.42 0.46
CA ALA A 70 7.36 -15.33 1.31
C ALA A 70 8.65 -14.63 0.79
N ARG A 71 9.22 -15.10 -0.34
CA ARG A 71 10.53 -14.65 -0.86
C ARG A 71 11.68 -14.83 0.13
N ILE A 72 11.62 -15.89 0.94
CA ILE A 72 12.67 -16.27 1.88
C ILE A 72 13.49 -17.41 1.26
N SER A 73 14.82 -17.27 1.25
CA SER A 73 15.73 -18.33 0.82
C SER A 73 16.07 -19.19 2.03
N LEU A 74 15.84 -20.50 1.93
CA LEU A 74 16.16 -21.48 2.98
C LEU A 74 17.08 -22.56 2.43
N THR A 75 18.02 -23.00 3.25
CA THR A 75 18.82 -24.20 3.00
C THR A 75 18.04 -25.47 3.37
N PRO A 76 18.41 -26.65 2.83
CA PRO A 76 17.75 -27.91 3.19
C PRO A 76 17.77 -28.22 4.70
N HIS A 77 18.88 -27.89 5.38
CA HIS A 77 19.02 -28.05 6.82
C HIS A 77 18.04 -27.16 7.60
N GLU A 78 17.90 -25.88 7.21
CA GLU A 78 16.94 -24.97 7.84
C GLU A 78 15.49 -25.43 7.62
N VAL A 79 15.20 -26.02 6.46
CA VAL A 79 13.87 -26.60 6.20
C VAL A 79 13.57 -27.73 7.19
N GLU A 80 14.51 -28.64 7.41
CA GLU A 80 14.36 -29.73 8.39
C GLU A 80 14.18 -29.21 9.82
N GLU A 81 14.88 -28.12 10.18
CA GLU A 81 14.79 -27.51 11.49
C GLU A 81 13.45 -26.77 11.71
N PHE A 82 12.96 -26.04 10.70
CA PHE A 82 11.76 -25.22 10.82
C PHE A 82 10.45 -25.99 10.61
N ALA A 83 10.46 -27.07 9.83
CA ALA A 83 9.28 -27.88 9.58
C ALA A 83 8.52 -28.34 10.85
N PRO A 84 9.17 -28.93 11.89
CA PRO A 84 8.47 -29.33 13.10
C PRO A 84 7.95 -28.13 13.91
N LYS A 85 8.69 -27.00 13.92
CA LYS A 85 8.28 -25.78 14.65
C LYS A 85 7.02 -25.16 14.04
N ILE A 86 6.98 -25.06 12.71
CA ILE A 86 5.80 -24.56 11.99
C ILE A 86 4.62 -25.49 12.20
N ARG A 87 4.83 -26.81 12.14
CA ARG A 87 3.78 -27.80 12.43
C ARG A 87 3.18 -27.60 13.82
N GLN A 88 4.00 -27.43 14.85
CA GLN A 88 3.52 -27.19 16.22
C GLN A 88 2.63 -25.95 16.33
N VAL A 89 2.99 -24.86 15.62
CA VAL A 89 2.18 -23.63 15.61
C VAL A 89 0.84 -23.87 14.92
N ILE A 90 0.82 -24.58 13.79
CA ILE A 90 -0.42 -24.89 13.07
C ILE A 90 -1.31 -25.83 13.89
N ASP A 91 -0.74 -26.84 14.52
CA ASP A 91 -1.47 -27.76 15.39
C ASP A 91 -2.12 -27.01 16.56
N TRP A 92 -1.43 -26.01 17.13
CA TRP A 92 -1.98 -25.14 18.16
C TRP A 92 -3.16 -24.29 17.64
N PHE A 93 -3.03 -23.68 16.47
CA PHE A 93 -4.15 -22.98 15.82
C PHE A 93 -5.29 -23.90 15.41
N GLY A 94 -5.02 -25.20 15.19
CA GLY A 94 -6.03 -26.22 14.90
C GLY A 94 -7.13 -26.31 15.94
N GLN A 95 -6.85 -25.94 17.20
CA GLN A 95 -7.83 -25.89 18.30
C GLN A 95 -9.01 -24.96 18.00
N LEU A 96 -8.82 -23.95 17.14
CA LEU A 96 -9.90 -23.03 16.75
C LEU A 96 -10.95 -23.68 15.84
N GLN A 97 -10.67 -24.83 15.23
CA GLN A 97 -11.63 -25.55 14.38
C GLN A 97 -12.78 -26.20 15.17
N ASP A 98 -12.58 -26.41 16.47
CA ASP A 98 -13.59 -26.98 17.37
C ASP A 98 -14.63 -25.93 17.82
N VAL A 99 -14.38 -24.65 17.55
CA VAL A 99 -15.27 -23.55 17.93
C VAL A 99 -16.34 -23.34 16.86
N ASP A 100 -17.61 -23.29 17.27
CA ASP A 100 -18.73 -22.95 16.38
C ASP A 100 -18.76 -21.44 16.09
N LEU A 101 -18.73 -21.10 14.80
CA LEU A 101 -18.70 -19.73 14.29
C LEU A 101 -19.85 -19.45 13.29
N ASP A 102 -20.84 -20.34 13.16
CA ASP A 102 -21.88 -20.26 12.11
C ASP A 102 -22.74 -18.98 12.21
N SER A 103 -22.78 -18.36 13.39
CA SER A 103 -23.59 -17.15 13.68
C SER A 103 -22.77 -15.88 13.90
N VAL A 104 -21.45 -15.92 13.72
CA VAL A 104 -20.55 -14.81 14.02
C VAL A 104 -19.95 -14.23 12.74
N ASP A 105 -20.16 -12.93 12.52
CA ASP A 105 -19.53 -12.22 11.41
C ASP A 105 -18.02 -12.02 11.63
N PRO A 106 -17.17 -12.12 10.59
CA PRO A 106 -15.74 -11.89 10.71
C PRO A 106 -15.39 -10.46 11.16
N ALA A 107 -14.57 -10.35 12.22
CA ALA A 107 -14.05 -9.06 12.70
C ALA A 107 -12.84 -8.62 11.86
N LEU A 108 -13.05 -7.68 10.94
CA LEU A 108 -11.99 -7.16 10.05
C LEU A 108 -11.16 -6.03 10.66
N ARG A 109 -11.77 -5.25 11.56
CA ARG A 109 -11.18 -4.07 12.19
C ARG A 109 -11.74 -3.96 13.61
N ALA A 110 -10.91 -3.51 14.55
CA ALA A 110 -11.32 -3.31 15.94
C ALA A 110 -12.29 -2.13 16.10
N ASP A 111 -12.06 -1.05 15.35
CA ASP A 111 -12.94 0.10 15.22
C ASP A 111 -13.91 -0.05 14.02
N SER A 112 -15.13 0.45 14.19
CA SER A 112 -16.19 0.41 13.17
C SER A 112 -16.28 1.70 12.35
N GLU A 113 -15.29 2.59 12.47
CA GLU A 113 -15.32 3.88 11.79
C GLU A 113 -15.06 3.73 10.28
N THR A 114 -15.93 4.36 9.51
CA THR A 114 -15.90 4.39 8.04
C THR A 114 -15.96 5.80 7.50
N GLY A 115 -15.67 5.95 6.21
CA GLY A 115 -15.76 7.25 5.53
C GLY A 115 -14.49 8.10 5.62
N TYR A 116 -13.35 7.50 5.98
CA TYR A 116 -12.06 8.16 5.85
C TYR A 116 -11.69 8.31 4.37
N LEU A 117 -12.03 9.46 3.82
CA LEU A 117 -11.59 9.86 2.48
C LEU A 117 -10.47 10.90 2.62
N ARG A 118 -9.40 10.70 1.84
CA ARG A 118 -8.38 11.72 1.66
C ARG A 118 -8.93 12.79 0.71
N GLU A 119 -8.81 14.07 1.08
CA GLU A 119 -9.12 15.19 0.18
C GLU A 119 -8.30 15.11 -1.11
N ASP A 120 -8.94 15.39 -2.25
CA ASP A 120 -8.30 15.40 -3.56
C ASP A 120 -7.57 16.72 -3.84
N ILE A 121 -6.56 17.00 -3.03
CA ILE A 121 -5.73 18.21 -3.13
C ILE A 121 -4.28 17.79 -3.39
N PRO A 122 -3.62 18.35 -4.43
CA PRO A 122 -2.23 18.02 -4.71
C PRO A 122 -1.32 18.51 -3.58
N LYS A 123 -0.40 17.65 -3.13
CA LYS A 123 0.62 17.97 -2.13
C LYS A 123 2.00 17.85 -2.75
N THR A 124 2.86 18.84 -2.50
CA THR A 124 4.26 18.81 -2.94
C THR A 124 5.13 18.23 -1.81
N PHE A 125 5.96 17.25 -2.17
CA PHE A 125 6.87 16.59 -1.24
C PHE A 125 8.30 16.98 -1.60
N LYS A 126 9.01 17.62 -0.66
CA LYS A 126 10.38 18.16 -0.87
C LYS A 126 11.48 17.15 -0.55
N ASN A 127 11.15 15.99 -0.02
CA ASN A 127 12.08 15.00 0.53
C ASN A 127 12.65 14.03 -0.53
N ARG A 128 12.73 14.45 -1.79
CA ARG A 128 13.22 13.57 -2.87
C ARG A 128 14.65 13.10 -2.62
N GLU A 129 15.52 14.00 -2.21
CA GLU A 129 16.95 13.69 -1.97
C GLU A 129 17.11 12.67 -0.85
N SER A 130 16.37 12.80 0.26
CA SER A 130 16.44 11.84 1.37
C SER A 130 15.85 10.48 1.01
N MET A 131 14.82 10.42 0.15
CA MET A 131 14.30 9.16 -0.36
C MET A 131 15.32 8.43 -1.23
N ILE A 132 16.04 9.14 -2.10
CA ILE A 132 17.06 8.56 -2.98
C ILE A 132 18.28 8.11 -2.17
N ALA A 133 18.69 8.89 -1.16
CA ALA A 133 19.79 8.53 -0.28
C ALA A 133 19.56 7.21 0.49
N ALA A 134 18.31 6.80 0.71
CA ALA A 134 17.96 5.53 1.34
C ALA A 134 18.02 4.32 0.38
N VAL A 135 18.17 4.56 -0.94
CA VAL A 135 18.18 3.49 -1.94
C VAL A 135 19.60 2.94 -2.10
N PRO A 136 19.81 1.62 -1.95
CA PRO A 136 21.15 1.02 -2.05
C PRO A 136 21.84 1.21 -3.41
N SER A 137 21.10 1.24 -4.50
CA SER A 137 21.63 1.42 -5.85
C SER A 137 20.65 2.16 -6.75
N TYR A 138 21.09 3.26 -7.35
CA TYR A 138 20.30 4.08 -8.26
C TYR A 138 21.19 4.66 -9.37
N ASP A 139 20.58 5.03 -10.48
CA ASP A 139 21.19 5.74 -11.60
C ASP A 139 20.19 6.83 -12.02
N GLU A 140 20.49 8.09 -11.71
CA GLU A 140 19.48 9.15 -11.72
C GLU A 140 18.78 9.28 -13.08
N PRO A 141 17.43 9.32 -13.11
CA PRO A 141 16.47 9.41 -11.99
C PRO A 141 15.88 8.05 -11.50
N TYR A 142 16.48 6.91 -11.82
CA TYR A 142 15.92 5.57 -11.64
C TYR A 142 16.55 4.76 -10.51
N ILE A 143 15.77 3.85 -9.92
CA ILE A 143 16.27 2.82 -9.00
C ILE A 143 16.78 1.63 -9.83
N LYS A 144 17.98 1.17 -9.52
CA LYS A 144 18.58 0.04 -10.24
C LYS A 144 18.11 -1.27 -9.64
N VAL A 145 17.45 -2.10 -10.45
CA VAL A 145 16.99 -3.45 -10.06
C VAL A 145 17.53 -4.50 -11.03
N PRO A 146 17.70 -5.76 -10.60
CA PRO A 146 17.99 -6.85 -11.52
C PRO A 146 16.94 -6.95 -12.62
N LYS A 147 17.39 -7.29 -13.83
CA LYS A 147 16.50 -7.46 -14.98
C LYS A 147 15.48 -8.57 -14.69
N VAL A 148 14.19 -8.29 -14.88
CA VAL A 148 13.15 -9.30 -14.83
C VAL A 148 13.32 -10.23 -16.02
N LEU A 149 13.57 -11.51 -15.75
CA LEU A 149 13.60 -12.57 -16.74
C LEU A 149 12.27 -13.33 -16.67
N ASN A 150 11.64 -13.57 -17.81
CA ASN A 150 10.50 -14.48 -17.86
C ASN A 150 11.03 -15.91 -17.70
N LYS A 151 10.45 -16.68 -16.78
CA LYS A 151 10.64 -18.14 -16.75
C LYS A 151 9.70 -18.71 -17.80
N GLU A 152 10.25 -19.34 -18.84
CA GLU A 152 9.52 -20.31 -19.66
C GLU A 152 9.25 -21.58 -18.85
#